data_AF-A0A915BF81-F1
#
_entry.id   AF-A0A915BF81-F1
#
_cell.length_a   1.000
_cell.length_b   1.000
_cell.length_c   1.000
_cell.angle_alpha   90.00
_cell.angle_beta   90.00
_cell.angle_gamma   90.00
#
_symmetry.space_group_name_H-M   'P 1'
#
loop_
_entity.id
_entity.type
_entity.pdbx_description
1 polymer ?
#
loop_
_entity_poly.entity_id
_entity_poly.type
_entity_poly.pdbx_seq_one_letter_code
_entity_poly.pdbx_strand_id
1 'polypeptide(L)'
;MISYIEPVASTARNHHCVDQIDRWQQPSDESTTKQDFIIADFKSFTHATNWTDKRYCEWRVLGCLKWRISYYMDGGWLYLHMEFDQCRLHSEWNVDVEWYVRITVPDDANEIYENGPYTTQFSNLERSRWLTRFYPYQYKEDGYTVEDRIAVTVEMNFQHIKIDHGLLEIVERITNLERLVMEVKKEQEAQAAKVEELRNDFDSSFTIRNTQMANLEQNVTNLVEEMRDGLEQQAAEAYERFERLQRQLENVSAFLQKLLMTNKKPESPYQRGSLSSNEESSSGDRAKSPDSFSSDVCDAQQKRFSSPFIRL
;
A
#
# COMPACT_ATOMS: atom_id res chain seq x y z
N MET A 1 9.66 -48.60 4.01
CA MET A 1 8.22 -48.60 4.34
C MET A 1 7.66 -47.30 3.79
N ILE A 2 7.06 -47.36 2.60
CA ILE A 2 6.59 -46.19 1.84
C ILE A 2 5.05 -46.26 1.92
N SER A 3 4.42 -45.27 2.55
CA SER A 3 2.97 -45.14 2.57
C SER A 3 2.53 -44.28 1.38
N TYR A 4 1.87 -44.94 0.42
CA TYR A 4 1.06 -44.33 -0.62
C TYR A 4 -0.10 -43.53 0.00
N ILE A 5 -0.34 -42.31 -0.48
CA ILE A 5 -1.60 -41.60 -0.31
C ILE A 5 -2.09 -41.24 -1.71
N GLU A 6 -3.24 -41.82 -2.09
CA GLU A 6 -3.96 -41.54 -3.34
C GLU A 6 -4.59 -40.13 -3.35
N PRO A 7 -4.81 -39.54 -4.53
CA PRO A 7 -5.47 -38.24 -4.67
C PRO A 7 -6.99 -38.40 -4.59
N VAL A 8 -7.63 -37.72 -3.64
CA VAL A 8 -9.10 -37.67 -3.57
C VAL A 8 -9.64 -36.65 -4.57
N ALA A 9 -10.60 -37.15 -5.36
CA ALA A 9 -11.24 -36.51 -6.49
C ALA A 9 -11.93 -35.18 -6.19
N SER A 10 -11.83 -34.30 -7.19
CA SER A 10 -12.75 -33.22 -7.54
C SER A 10 -14.20 -33.51 -7.10
N THR A 11 -14.68 -32.75 -6.12
CA THR A 11 -16.11 -32.62 -5.85
C THR A 11 -16.53 -31.21 -6.25
N ALA A 12 -17.33 -31.14 -7.32
CA ALA A 12 -18.04 -29.96 -7.74
C ALA A 12 -18.79 -29.35 -6.55
N ARG A 13 -18.44 -28.12 -6.16
CA ARG A 13 -19.21 -27.36 -5.19
C ARG A 13 -20.52 -26.96 -5.84
N ASN A 14 -21.56 -27.68 -5.49
CA ASN A 14 -22.95 -27.38 -5.80
C ASN A 14 -23.28 -25.92 -5.47
N HIS A 15 -23.90 -25.26 -6.45
CA HIS A 15 -24.64 -24.01 -6.34
C HIS A 15 -25.81 -24.16 -5.36
N HIS A 16 -25.53 -24.14 -4.06
CA HIS A 16 -26.57 -24.27 -3.02
C HIS A 16 -26.69 -23.02 -2.13
N CYS A 17 -26.16 -21.88 -2.57
CA CYS A 17 -26.24 -20.61 -1.84
C CYS A 17 -27.31 -19.64 -2.37
N VAL A 18 -28.02 -19.96 -3.45
CA VAL A 18 -29.00 -19.03 -4.06
C VAL A 18 -30.44 -19.35 -3.66
N ASP A 19 -30.77 -20.62 -3.42
CA ASP A 19 -32.17 -21.05 -3.20
C ASP A 19 -32.71 -20.81 -1.77
N GLN A 20 -31.95 -20.16 -0.87
CA GLN A 20 -32.40 -19.85 0.49
C GLN A 20 -32.78 -18.38 0.72
N ILE A 21 -32.63 -17.50 -0.28
CA ILE A 21 -32.90 -16.06 -0.15
C ILE A 21 -34.40 -15.72 -0.29
N ASP A 22 -35.23 -16.64 -0.78
CA ASP A 22 -36.69 -16.45 -0.86
C ASP A 22 -37.45 -16.77 0.44
N ARG A 23 -36.74 -16.97 1.55
CA ARG A 23 -37.40 -17.09 2.85
C ARG A 23 -37.75 -15.68 3.32
N TRP A 24 -38.85 -15.15 2.77
CA TRP A 24 -39.63 -14.07 3.35
C TRP A 24 -39.59 -14.24 4.87
N GLN A 25 -38.94 -13.31 5.58
CA GLN A 25 -39.02 -13.28 7.02
C GLN A 25 -40.49 -13.03 7.34
N GLN A 26 -41.24 -14.11 7.57
CA GLN A 26 -42.55 -14.02 8.21
C GLN A 26 -42.32 -13.27 9.51
N PRO A 27 -43.01 -12.14 9.74
CA PRO A 27 -42.85 -11.40 10.97
C PRO A 27 -43.19 -12.33 12.13
N SER A 28 -42.20 -12.58 13.00
CA SER A 28 -42.44 -13.05 14.36
C SER A 28 -43.24 -12.00 15.12
N ASP A 29 -43.86 -12.38 16.25
CA ASP A 29 -44.68 -11.53 17.13
C ASP A 29 -44.04 -10.19 17.60
N GLU A 30 -42.81 -9.89 17.19
CA GLU A 30 -42.09 -8.63 17.40
C GLU A 30 -42.43 -7.52 16.37
N SER A 31 -43.34 -7.76 15.42
CA SER A 31 -43.74 -6.74 14.41
C SER A 31 -44.64 -5.64 14.94
N THR A 32 -45.22 -5.82 16.14
CA THR A 32 -46.09 -4.83 16.77
C THR A 32 -45.31 -4.06 17.83
N THR A 33 -45.34 -2.73 17.74
CA THR A 33 -44.65 -1.84 18.67
C THR A 33 -45.57 -0.74 19.15
N LYS A 34 -45.39 -0.32 20.40
CA LYS A 34 -46.11 0.80 21.01
C LYS A 34 -45.13 1.89 21.43
N GLN A 35 -45.46 3.13 21.13
CA GLN A 35 -44.72 4.31 21.57
C GLN A 35 -45.64 5.27 22.30
N ASP A 36 -45.37 5.43 23.59
CA ASP A 36 -46.05 6.38 24.47
C ASP A 36 -45.12 7.56 24.75
N PHE A 37 -45.64 8.79 24.68
CA PHE A 37 -44.90 10.00 25.03
C PHE A 37 -45.83 11.12 25.50
N ILE A 38 -45.27 12.07 26.23
CA ILE A 38 -46.00 13.24 26.76
C ILE A 38 -45.46 14.49 26.08
N ILE A 39 -46.36 15.33 25.57
CA ILE A 39 -46.04 16.67 25.11
C ILE A 39 -46.26 17.61 26.29
N ALA A 40 -45.18 18.12 26.86
CA ALA A 40 -45.20 19.11 27.93
C ALA A 40 -45.14 20.54 27.38
N ASP A 41 -45.49 21.51 28.25
CA ASP A 41 -45.59 22.94 27.93
C ASP A 41 -46.48 23.17 26.69
N PHE A 42 -47.60 22.46 26.64
CA PHE A 42 -48.43 22.32 25.44
C PHE A 42 -48.97 23.66 24.95
N LYS A 43 -49.44 24.55 25.82
CA LYS A 43 -49.92 25.89 25.48
C LYS A 43 -48.81 26.71 24.83
N SER A 44 -47.59 26.66 25.37
CA SER A 44 -46.46 27.35 24.72
C SER A 44 -46.14 26.75 23.36
N PHE A 45 -46.26 25.42 23.23
CA PHE A 45 -46.04 24.71 21.98
C PHE A 45 -47.12 25.04 20.93
N THR A 46 -48.39 25.17 21.31
CA THR A 46 -49.47 25.56 20.40
C THR A 46 -49.35 27.00 19.94
N HIS A 47 -48.98 27.93 20.84
CA HIS A 47 -48.78 29.35 20.51
C HIS A 47 -47.62 29.59 19.54
N ALA A 48 -46.65 28.69 19.47
CA ALA A 48 -45.57 28.80 18.50
C ALA A 48 -46.12 28.81 17.06
N THR A 49 -47.20 28.07 16.77
CA THR A 49 -47.87 27.95 15.44
C THR A 49 -46.91 27.82 14.25
N ASN A 50 -45.72 27.27 14.49
CA ASN A 50 -44.62 27.35 13.55
C ASN A 50 -44.08 25.94 13.33
N TRP A 51 -44.22 25.47 12.09
CA TRP A 51 -43.73 24.18 11.62
C TRP A 51 -42.21 23.99 11.83
N THR A 52 -41.45 25.06 12.10
CA THR A 52 -40.02 24.97 12.42
C THR A 52 -39.72 24.44 13.83
N ASP A 53 -40.65 24.52 14.80
CA ASP A 53 -40.48 23.86 16.12
C ASP A 53 -40.91 22.38 16.02
N LYS A 54 -40.21 21.63 15.17
CA LYS A 54 -40.42 20.19 15.00
C LYS A 54 -39.67 19.43 16.10
N ARG A 55 -40.44 18.69 16.90
CA ARG A 55 -39.94 17.85 18.00
C ARG A 55 -39.91 16.38 17.58
N TYR A 56 -39.07 15.61 18.24
CA TYR A 56 -38.78 14.24 17.86
C TYR A 56 -38.81 13.32 19.07
N CYS A 57 -39.42 12.17 18.91
CA CYS A 57 -39.23 11.06 19.82
C CYS A 57 -37.88 10.38 19.56
N GLU A 58 -37.47 9.53 20.48
CA GLU A 58 -36.26 8.71 20.33
C GLU A 58 -36.35 7.78 19.11
N TRP A 59 -35.20 7.54 18.50
CA TRP A 59 -35.07 6.57 17.43
C TRP A 59 -35.26 5.14 17.94
N ARG A 60 -36.01 4.34 17.20
CA ARG A 60 -36.21 2.92 17.42
C ARG A 60 -35.74 2.12 16.21
N VAL A 61 -35.45 0.84 16.42
CA VAL A 61 -34.90 -0.06 15.41
C VAL A 61 -35.84 -1.23 15.21
N LEU A 62 -36.10 -1.58 13.96
CA LEU A 62 -36.84 -2.75 13.51
C LEU A 62 -36.03 -3.44 12.41
N GLY A 63 -35.44 -4.61 12.71
CA GLY A 63 -34.49 -5.24 11.81
C GLY A 63 -33.32 -4.30 11.49
N CYS A 64 -33.14 -3.95 10.22
CA CYS A 64 -32.14 -2.96 9.78
C CYS A 64 -32.72 -1.55 9.53
N LEU A 65 -34.02 -1.34 9.76
CA LEU A 65 -34.68 -0.05 9.59
C LEU A 65 -34.72 0.68 10.93
N LYS A 66 -34.47 1.99 10.89
CA LYS A 66 -34.50 2.85 12.07
C LYS A 66 -35.56 3.93 11.85
N TRP A 67 -36.45 4.11 12.82
CA TRP A 67 -37.63 4.97 12.68
C TRP A 67 -37.91 5.78 13.95
N ARG A 68 -38.66 6.88 13.84
CA ARG A 68 -39.18 7.64 14.98
C ARG A 68 -40.46 8.40 14.63
N ILE A 69 -41.19 8.80 15.66
CA ILE A 69 -42.27 9.79 15.54
C ILE A 69 -41.70 11.19 15.70
N SER A 70 -42.19 12.11 14.87
CA SER A 70 -41.94 13.54 14.99
C SER A 70 -43.26 14.28 15.00
N TYR A 71 -43.30 15.43 15.68
CA TYR A 71 -44.52 16.21 15.82
C TYR A 71 -44.23 17.70 15.87
N TYR A 72 -45.19 18.48 15.38
CA TYR A 72 -45.10 19.94 15.32
C TYR A 72 -46.50 20.55 15.27
N MET A 73 -46.58 21.85 15.58
CA MET A 73 -47.80 22.64 15.45
C MET A 73 -47.77 23.46 14.17
N ASP A 74 -48.84 23.42 13.39
CA ASP A 74 -49.01 24.27 12.21
C ASP A 74 -50.48 24.67 12.04
N GLY A 75 -50.74 25.96 11.88
CA GLY A 75 -52.12 26.50 11.79
C GLY A 75 -53.03 26.12 12.97
N GLY A 76 -52.47 25.87 14.16
CA GLY A 76 -53.20 25.42 15.35
C GLY A 76 -53.49 23.91 15.41
N TRP A 77 -53.04 23.14 14.42
CA TRP A 77 -53.14 21.68 14.39
C TRP A 77 -51.84 21.03 14.87
N LEU A 78 -51.96 20.00 15.69
CA LEU A 78 -50.88 19.11 16.03
C LEU A 78 -50.72 18.08 14.91
N TYR A 79 -49.57 18.08 14.25
CA TYR A 79 -49.21 17.10 13.24
C TYR A 79 -48.34 16.01 13.85
N LEU A 80 -48.67 14.75 13.56
CA LEU A 80 -47.87 13.58 13.91
C LEU A 80 -47.34 12.95 12.63
N HIS A 81 -46.03 12.79 12.54
CA HIS A 81 -45.33 12.19 11.40
C HIS A 81 -44.50 11.00 11.86
N MET A 82 -44.43 9.99 11.00
CA MET A 82 -43.44 8.92 11.14
C MET A 82 -42.35 9.14 10.12
N GLU A 83 -41.10 8.96 10.55
CA GLU A 83 -39.95 9.04 9.68
C GLU A 83 -38.98 7.89 9.90
N PHE A 84 -38.42 7.40 8.78
CA PHE A 84 -37.33 6.45 8.74
C PHE A 84 -36.01 7.17 8.49
N ASP A 85 -34.95 6.71 9.16
CA ASP A 85 -33.58 7.17 8.96
C ASP A 85 -33.12 6.85 7.53
N GLN A 86 -32.12 7.59 7.04
CA GLN A 86 -31.48 7.25 5.79
C GLN A 86 -30.64 5.99 6.00
N CYS A 87 -31.15 4.83 5.58
CA CYS A 87 -30.31 3.65 5.46
C CYS A 87 -29.11 3.99 4.56
N ARG A 88 -27.90 3.93 5.12
CA ARG A 88 -26.65 4.17 4.40
C ARG A 88 -26.32 3.08 3.40
N LEU A 89 -26.95 1.91 3.57
CA LEU A 89 -26.86 0.82 2.61
C LEU A 89 -27.71 1.20 1.40
N HIS A 90 -27.18 1.03 0.19
CA HIS A 90 -27.85 1.23 -1.10
C HIS A 90 -29.04 0.27 -1.33
N SER A 91 -29.66 -0.17 -0.26
CA SER A 91 -30.75 -1.11 -0.23
C SER A 91 -32.03 -0.40 -0.62
N GLU A 92 -32.68 -0.90 -1.67
CA GLU A 92 -34.08 -0.58 -1.89
C GLU A 92 -34.90 -1.26 -0.81
N TRP A 93 -35.74 -0.49 -0.12
CA TRP A 93 -36.60 -1.04 0.90
C TRP A 93 -37.99 -0.43 0.80
N ASN A 94 -38.97 -1.23 1.19
CA ASN A 94 -40.36 -0.84 1.30
C ASN A 94 -40.98 -1.55 2.51
N VAL A 95 -41.82 -0.85 3.26
CA VAL A 95 -42.53 -1.39 4.42
C VAL A 95 -43.92 -0.79 4.48
N ASP A 96 -44.91 -1.64 4.73
CA ASP A 96 -46.25 -1.21 5.06
C ASP A 96 -46.35 -1.10 6.59
N VAL A 97 -46.74 0.06 7.10
CA VAL A 97 -46.95 0.27 8.53
C VAL A 97 -48.43 0.48 8.75
N GLU A 98 -49.07 -0.46 9.42
CA GLU A 98 -50.39 -0.24 10.00
C GLU A 98 -50.20 0.51 11.32
N TRP A 99 -50.91 1.61 11.51
CA TRP A 99 -50.76 2.44 12.69
C TRP A 99 -52.11 2.88 13.25
N TYR A 100 -52.13 3.09 14.55
CA TYR A 100 -53.26 3.60 15.32
C TYR A 100 -52.75 4.63 16.32
N VAL A 101 -53.37 5.82 16.33
CA VAL A 101 -52.99 6.92 17.22
C VAL A 101 -54.11 7.13 18.22
N ARG A 102 -53.73 7.15 19.50
CA ARG A 102 -54.58 7.56 20.61
C ARG A 102 -53.96 8.78 21.29
N ILE A 103 -54.75 9.83 21.47
CA ILE A 103 -54.37 11.01 22.24
C ILE A 103 -55.30 11.09 23.43
N THR A 104 -54.74 11.14 24.64
CA THR A 104 -55.50 11.20 25.89
C THR A 104 -55.06 12.39 26.71
N VAL A 105 -56.01 12.94 27.45
CA VAL A 105 -55.68 13.83 28.56
C VAL A 105 -55.01 12.98 29.66
N PRO A 106 -53.85 13.40 30.21
CA PRO A 106 -53.24 12.70 31.33
C PRO A 106 -54.24 12.56 32.48
N ASP A 107 -54.36 11.34 33.03
CA ASP A 107 -55.22 11.00 34.17
C ASP A 107 -56.75 11.13 33.97
N ASP A 108 -57.22 11.43 32.75
CA ASP A 108 -58.64 11.40 32.38
C ASP A 108 -58.89 10.45 31.20
N ALA A 109 -59.23 9.19 31.53
CA ALA A 109 -59.48 8.14 30.56
C ALA A 109 -60.78 8.32 29.75
N ASN A 110 -61.62 9.32 30.07
CA ASN A 110 -62.86 9.54 29.33
C ASN A 110 -62.66 10.46 28.11
N GLU A 111 -61.52 11.15 28.01
CA GLU A 111 -61.23 12.11 26.95
C GLU A 111 -60.16 11.59 26.02
N ILE A 112 -60.63 10.83 25.05
CA ILE A 112 -59.79 10.12 24.10
C ILE A 112 -60.11 10.60 22.68
N TYR A 113 -59.07 11.02 21.96
CA TYR A 113 -59.10 11.11 20.50
C TYR A 113 -58.42 9.86 19.94
N GLU A 114 -59.08 9.22 18.96
CA GLU A 114 -58.57 8.00 18.33
C GLU A 114 -58.59 8.17 16.80
N ASN A 115 -57.55 7.68 16.14
CA ASN A 115 -57.46 7.69 14.69
C ASN A 115 -56.76 6.44 14.17
N GLY A 116 -57.39 5.76 13.20
CA GLY A 116 -56.93 4.48 12.65
C GLY A 116 -57.75 3.28 13.13
N PRO A 117 -57.30 2.05 12.84
CA PRO A 117 -56.03 1.74 12.18
C PRO A 117 -56.01 2.13 10.69
N TYR A 118 -54.85 2.59 10.21
CA TYR A 118 -54.60 2.86 8.79
C TYR A 118 -53.25 2.30 8.37
N THR A 119 -53.15 1.86 7.12
CA THR A 119 -51.88 1.39 6.54
C THR A 119 -51.24 2.49 5.72
N THR A 120 -49.95 2.73 5.96
CA THR A 120 -49.14 3.68 5.20
C THR A 120 -47.86 3.00 4.74
N GLN A 121 -47.58 3.10 3.44
CA GLN A 121 -46.38 2.56 2.85
C GLN A 121 -45.22 3.56 2.94
N PHE A 122 -44.04 3.06 3.30
CA PHE A 122 -42.79 3.83 3.38
C PHE A 122 -41.71 3.17 2.53
N SER A 123 -40.91 3.98 1.87
CA SER A 123 -39.79 3.52 1.05
C SER A 123 -38.55 4.38 1.23
N ASN A 124 -37.45 3.96 0.62
CA ASN A 124 -36.24 4.77 0.47
C ASN A 124 -36.49 6.17 -0.14
N LEU A 125 -37.48 6.30 -1.04
CA LEU A 125 -37.87 7.58 -1.66
C LEU A 125 -38.81 8.39 -0.74
N GLU A 126 -39.74 7.71 -0.07
CA GLU A 126 -40.79 8.33 0.76
C GLU A 126 -40.65 7.91 2.22
N ARG A 127 -39.59 8.42 2.85
CA ARG A 127 -39.16 8.01 4.20
C ARG A 127 -39.96 8.64 5.33
N SER A 128 -40.70 9.70 5.04
CA SER A 128 -41.43 10.47 6.05
C SER A 128 -42.84 10.76 5.54
N ARG A 129 -43.84 10.40 6.32
CA ARG A 129 -45.25 10.65 6.03
C ARG A 129 -45.97 11.09 7.30
N TRP A 130 -46.96 11.95 7.12
CA TRP A 130 -47.85 12.33 8.21
C TRP A 130 -48.79 11.16 8.51
N LEU A 131 -49.00 10.88 9.79
CA LEU A 131 -49.94 9.87 10.27
C LEU A 131 -51.30 10.53 10.49
N THR A 132 -51.38 11.50 11.40
CA THR A 132 -52.61 12.22 11.70
C THR A 132 -52.36 13.69 11.98
N ARG A 133 -53.44 14.47 11.95
CA ARG A 133 -53.52 15.82 12.49
C ARG A 133 -54.65 15.90 13.50
N PHE A 134 -54.41 16.60 14.59
CA PHE A 134 -55.35 16.74 15.69
C PHE A 134 -55.52 18.22 16.03
N TYR A 135 -56.75 18.69 16.18
CA TYR A 135 -57.02 20.07 16.62
C TYR A 135 -57.28 20.08 18.12
N PRO A 136 -56.34 20.59 18.95
CA PRO A 136 -56.42 20.41 20.40
C PRO A 136 -57.59 21.14 21.08
N TYR A 137 -58.12 22.17 20.42
CA TYR A 137 -59.21 23.01 20.92
C TYR A 137 -60.57 22.68 20.28
N GLN A 138 -60.68 21.54 19.58
CA GLN A 138 -61.89 21.21 18.84
C GLN A 138 -63.12 21.00 19.73
N TYR A 139 -62.91 20.53 20.97
CA TYR A 139 -64.00 20.07 21.83
C TYR A 139 -64.05 20.78 23.21
N LYS A 140 -63.04 21.60 23.57
CA LYS A 140 -62.99 22.34 24.84
C LYS A 140 -62.20 23.65 24.69
N GLU A 141 -62.65 24.70 25.40
CA GLU A 141 -61.97 26.00 25.47
C GLU A 141 -60.57 25.88 26.10
N ASP A 142 -60.40 25.00 27.10
CA ASP A 142 -59.10 24.74 27.76
C ASP A 142 -58.22 23.71 27.00
N GLY A 143 -58.73 23.13 25.91
CA GLY A 143 -58.07 22.09 25.12
C GLY A 143 -57.99 20.71 25.80
N TYR A 144 -57.41 19.73 25.10
CA TYR A 144 -57.11 18.38 25.64
C TYR A 144 -55.89 18.38 26.59
N THR A 145 -55.84 19.27 27.57
CA THR A 145 -54.66 19.41 28.46
C THR A 145 -55.00 19.32 29.94
N VAL A 146 -54.17 18.62 30.71
CA VAL A 146 -54.10 18.68 32.18
C VAL A 146 -52.68 19.06 32.55
N GLU A 147 -52.51 20.04 33.45
CA GLU A 147 -51.19 20.59 33.82
C GLU A 147 -50.33 21.01 32.61
N ASP A 148 -50.97 21.49 31.55
CA ASP A 148 -50.33 21.87 30.28
C ASP A 148 -49.63 20.71 29.54
N ARG A 149 -50.18 19.49 29.68
CA ARG A 149 -49.65 18.26 29.09
C ARG A 149 -50.70 17.49 28.30
N ILE A 150 -50.24 16.80 27.25
CA ILE A 150 -51.02 15.83 26.48
C ILE A 150 -50.25 14.51 26.41
N ALA A 151 -50.93 13.38 26.61
CA ALA A 151 -50.37 12.06 26.41
C ALA A 151 -50.73 11.54 25.01
N VAL A 152 -49.74 11.01 24.30
CA VAL A 152 -49.90 10.43 22.97
C VAL A 152 -49.39 9.01 22.98
N THR A 153 -50.20 8.11 22.46
CA THR A 153 -49.90 6.71 22.21
C THR A 153 -49.98 6.46 20.72
N VAL A 154 -48.94 5.88 20.15
CA VAL A 154 -48.92 5.38 18.77
C VAL A 154 -48.63 3.89 18.81
N GLU A 155 -49.59 3.10 18.33
CA GLU A 155 -49.45 1.67 18.11
C GLU A 155 -49.16 1.43 16.63
N MET A 156 -48.17 0.60 16.33
CA MET A 156 -47.69 0.33 14.98
C MET A 156 -47.48 -1.15 14.79
N ASN A 157 -47.91 -1.67 13.65
CA ASN A 157 -47.67 -3.02 13.20
C ASN A 157 -46.98 -2.97 11.83
N PHE A 158 -45.76 -3.49 11.78
CA PHE A 158 -44.95 -3.47 10.57
C PHE A 158 -45.20 -4.73 9.74
N GLN A 159 -45.62 -4.52 8.49
CA GLN A 159 -46.03 -5.57 7.57
C GLN A 159 -45.26 -5.46 6.26
N HIS A 160 -45.17 -6.58 5.54
CA HIS A 160 -44.57 -6.67 4.19
C HIS A 160 -43.21 -5.99 4.05
N ILE A 161 -42.34 -6.11 5.07
CA ILE A 161 -41.00 -5.53 5.04
C ILE A 161 -40.20 -6.20 3.91
N LYS A 162 -39.85 -5.42 2.89
CA LYS A 162 -38.95 -5.81 1.81
C LYS A 162 -37.68 -5.00 1.93
N ILE A 163 -36.55 -5.69 2.02
CA ILE A 163 -35.23 -5.08 2.00
C ILE A 163 -34.44 -5.83 0.94
N ASP A 164 -34.23 -5.19 -0.21
CA ASP A 164 -33.27 -5.67 -1.19
C ASP A 164 -31.89 -5.19 -0.73
N HIS A 165 -31.07 -6.11 -0.25
CA HIS A 165 -29.75 -5.79 0.26
C HIS A 165 -28.75 -5.34 -0.83
N GLY A 166 -29.18 -5.17 -2.09
CA GLY A 166 -28.25 -4.89 -3.19
C GLY A 166 -27.23 -6.01 -3.34
N LEU A 167 -27.56 -7.21 -2.86
CA LEU A 167 -26.66 -8.37 -2.85
C LEU A 167 -26.19 -8.70 -4.26
N LEU A 168 -27.04 -8.47 -5.26
CA LEU A 168 -26.71 -8.65 -6.67
C LEU A 168 -25.58 -7.71 -7.11
N GLU A 169 -25.63 -6.43 -6.71
CA GLU A 169 -24.56 -5.46 -6.97
C GLU A 169 -23.27 -5.84 -6.24
N ILE A 170 -23.38 -6.30 -4.98
CA ILE A 170 -22.21 -6.75 -4.20
C ILE A 170 -21.57 -7.99 -4.85
N VAL A 171 -22.38 -8.97 -5.26
CA VAL A 171 -21.93 -10.18 -5.94
C VAL A 171 -21.28 -9.84 -7.29
N GLU A 172 -21.85 -8.92 -8.05
CA GLU A 172 -21.28 -8.45 -9.31
C GLU A 172 -19.92 -7.75 -9.09
N ARG A 173 -19.81 -6.91 -8.06
CA ARG A 173 -18.54 -6.26 -7.69
C ARG A 173 -17.48 -7.26 -7.24
N ILE A 174 -17.84 -8.26 -6.44
CA ILE A 174 -16.92 -9.33 -6.02
C ILE A 174 -16.43 -10.11 -7.24
N THR A 175 -17.34 -10.52 -8.12
CA THR A 175 -17.01 -11.26 -9.35
C THR A 175 -16.05 -10.46 -10.24
N ASN A 176 -16.29 -9.16 -10.38
CA ASN A 176 -15.40 -8.27 -11.13
C ASN A 176 -14.01 -8.13 -10.49
N LEU A 177 -13.94 -8.03 -9.16
CA LEU A 177 -12.68 -7.99 -8.43
C LEU A 177 -11.90 -9.30 -8.57
N GLU A 178 -12.56 -10.46 -8.48
CA GLU A 178 -11.93 -11.76 -8.68
C GLU A 178 -11.31 -11.87 -10.07
N ARG A 179 -12.02 -11.41 -11.11
CA ARG A 179 -11.50 -11.35 -12.49
C ARG A 179 -10.24 -10.48 -12.58
N LEU A 180 -10.26 -9.28 -12.02
CA LEU A 180 -9.11 -8.36 -12.04
C LEU A 180 -7.91 -8.93 -11.31
N VAL A 181 -8.11 -9.59 -10.16
CA VAL A 181 -7.04 -10.24 -9.41
C VAL A 181 -6.40 -11.36 -10.23
N MET A 182 -7.19 -12.16 -10.96
CA MET A 182 -6.63 -13.17 -11.85
C MET A 182 -5.82 -12.56 -13.00
N GLU A 183 -6.30 -11.46 -13.60
CA GLU A 183 -5.59 -10.76 -14.68
C GLU A 183 -4.24 -10.22 -14.21
N VAL A 184 -4.21 -9.54 -13.06
CA VAL A 184 -2.98 -9.03 -12.45
C VAL A 184 -2.01 -10.17 -12.13
N LYS A 185 -2.51 -11.27 -11.57
CA LYS A 185 -1.67 -12.43 -11.25
C LYS A 185 -1.03 -13.03 -12.52
N LYS A 186 -1.81 -13.18 -13.59
CA LYS A 186 -1.30 -13.67 -14.88
C LYS A 186 -0.25 -12.75 -15.47
N GLU A 187 -0.46 -11.43 -15.37
CA GLU A 187 0.52 -10.45 -15.85
C GLU A 187 1.80 -10.46 -15.01
N GLN A 188 1.69 -10.61 -13.69
CA GLN A 188 2.83 -10.74 -12.78
C GLN A 188 3.65 -12.00 -13.07
N GLU A 189 3.01 -13.14 -13.32
CA GLU A 189 3.67 -14.39 -13.73
C GLU A 189 4.40 -14.24 -15.08
N ALA A 190 3.77 -13.57 -16.05
CA ALA A 190 4.39 -13.30 -17.35
C ALA A 190 5.59 -12.35 -17.25
N GLN A 191 5.52 -11.33 -16.38
CA GLN A 191 6.65 -10.43 -16.12
C GLN A 191 7.79 -11.16 -15.40
N ALA A 192 7.48 -12.00 -14.40
CA ALA A 192 8.49 -12.79 -13.70
C ALA A 192 9.23 -13.75 -14.65
N ALA A 193 8.51 -14.40 -15.57
CA ALA A 193 9.13 -15.26 -16.59
C ALA A 193 10.09 -14.48 -17.51
N LYS A 194 9.70 -13.28 -17.96
CA LYS A 194 10.57 -12.41 -18.77
C LYS A 194 11.83 -11.96 -18.02
N VAL A 195 11.69 -11.64 -16.73
CA VAL A 195 12.85 -11.26 -15.89
C VAL A 195 13.83 -12.42 -15.75
N GLU A 196 13.32 -13.64 -15.56
CA GLU A 196 14.18 -14.83 -15.44
C GLU A 196 14.88 -15.17 -16.77
N GLU A 197 14.21 -15.01 -17.91
CA GLU A 197 14.81 -15.16 -19.25
C GLU A 197 15.95 -14.15 -19.45
N LEU A 198 15.70 -12.86 -19.20
CA LEU A 198 16.72 -11.82 -19.30
C LEU A 198 17.91 -12.06 -18.37
N ARG A 199 17.66 -12.59 -17.18
CA ARG A 199 18.70 -12.93 -16.22
C ARG A 199 19.58 -14.07 -16.74
N ASN A 200 18.98 -15.14 -17.27
CA ASN A 200 19.72 -16.26 -17.85
C ASN A 200 20.57 -15.82 -19.06
N ASP A 201 20.03 -14.95 -19.91
CA ASP A 201 20.77 -14.38 -21.05
C ASP A 201 21.97 -13.53 -20.58
N PHE A 202 21.77 -12.72 -19.53
CA PHE A 202 22.84 -11.93 -18.94
C PHE A 202 23.94 -12.82 -18.35
N ASP A 203 23.59 -13.83 -17.54
CA ASP A 203 24.55 -14.73 -16.91
C ASP A 203 25.35 -15.52 -17.95
N SER A 204 24.71 -15.95 -19.04
CA SER A 204 25.36 -16.59 -20.18
C SER A 204 26.37 -15.66 -20.87
N SER A 205 25.94 -14.44 -21.21
CA SER A 205 26.80 -13.44 -21.86
C SER A 205 27.99 -13.05 -20.97
N PHE A 206 27.75 -12.87 -19.67
CA PHE A 206 28.77 -12.55 -18.69
C PHE A 206 29.81 -13.68 -18.57
N THR A 207 29.37 -14.93 -18.55
CA THR A 207 30.26 -16.11 -18.52
C THR A 207 31.15 -16.19 -19.76
N ILE A 208 30.58 -15.96 -20.94
CA ILE A 208 31.35 -15.93 -22.21
C ILE A 208 32.41 -14.83 -22.14
N ARG A 209 32.03 -13.62 -21.69
CA ARG A 209 32.95 -12.49 -21.61
C ARG A 209 34.09 -12.72 -20.62
N ASN A 210 33.81 -13.29 -19.45
CA ASN A 210 34.85 -13.62 -18.48
C ASN A 210 35.82 -14.67 -19.01
N THR A 211 35.31 -15.67 -19.74
CA THR A 211 36.16 -16.68 -20.39
C THR A 211 37.07 -16.04 -21.46
N GLN A 212 36.54 -15.11 -22.26
CA GLN A 212 37.33 -14.36 -23.23
C GLN A 212 38.41 -13.50 -22.58
N MET A 213 38.09 -12.82 -21.47
CA MET A 213 39.05 -12.04 -20.69
C MET A 213 40.17 -12.90 -20.12
N ALA A 214 39.85 -14.05 -19.52
CA ALA A 214 40.84 -14.99 -18.98
C ALA A 214 41.79 -15.51 -20.08
N ASN A 215 41.24 -15.84 -21.26
CA ASN A 215 42.07 -16.24 -22.41
C ASN A 215 42.97 -15.09 -22.90
N LEU A 216 42.49 -13.85 -22.89
CA LEU A 216 43.29 -12.69 -23.27
C LEU A 216 44.43 -12.45 -22.27
N GLU A 217 44.14 -12.51 -20.96
CA GLU A 217 45.14 -12.38 -19.91
C GLU A 217 46.23 -13.46 -20.04
N GLN A 218 45.86 -14.70 -20.32
CA GLN A 218 46.82 -15.78 -20.57
C GLN A 218 47.68 -15.50 -21.81
N ASN A 219 47.07 -15.07 -22.92
CA ASN A 219 47.80 -14.76 -24.15
C ASN A 219 48.79 -13.61 -23.95
N VAL A 220 48.39 -12.56 -23.23
CA VAL A 220 49.29 -11.44 -22.89
C VAL A 220 50.44 -11.91 -22.01
N THR A 221 50.16 -12.75 -21.01
CA THR A 221 51.20 -13.30 -20.13
C THR A 221 52.23 -14.11 -20.92
N ASN A 222 51.76 -15.02 -21.78
CA ASN A 222 52.63 -15.82 -22.65
C ASN A 222 53.50 -14.93 -23.56
N LEU A 223 52.91 -13.89 -24.18
CA LEU A 223 53.65 -12.97 -25.04
C LEU A 223 54.73 -12.20 -24.27
N VAL A 224 54.44 -11.76 -23.04
CA VAL A 224 55.42 -11.07 -22.19
C VAL A 224 56.58 -12.00 -21.83
N GLU A 225 56.31 -13.27 -21.53
CA GLU A 225 57.36 -14.27 -21.28
C GLU A 225 58.22 -14.50 -22.53
N GLU A 226 57.61 -14.69 -23.71
CA GLU A 226 58.34 -14.82 -24.97
C GLU A 226 59.23 -13.60 -25.27
N MET A 227 58.71 -12.39 -25.05
CA MET A 227 59.49 -11.17 -25.23
C MET A 227 60.66 -11.05 -24.24
N ARG A 228 60.43 -11.45 -22.98
CA ARG A 228 61.47 -11.45 -21.94
C ARG A 228 62.60 -12.42 -22.31
N ASP A 229 62.25 -13.65 -22.66
CA ASP A 229 63.21 -14.69 -23.00
C ASP A 229 64.00 -14.30 -24.28
N GLY A 230 63.34 -13.68 -25.27
CA GLY A 230 63.99 -13.12 -26.45
C GLY A 230 64.99 -11.99 -26.15
N LEU A 231 64.66 -11.10 -25.20
CA LEU A 231 65.57 -10.05 -24.73
C LEU A 231 66.76 -10.62 -23.96
N GLU A 232 66.53 -11.63 -23.12
CA GLU A 232 67.59 -12.31 -22.37
C GLU A 232 68.58 -13.01 -23.30
N GLN A 233 68.08 -13.66 -24.35
CA GLN A 233 68.92 -14.27 -25.38
C GLN A 233 69.76 -13.23 -26.14
N GLN A 234 69.17 -12.10 -26.53
CA GLN A 234 69.91 -11.00 -27.16
C GLN A 234 70.99 -10.41 -26.25
N ALA A 235 70.69 -10.25 -24.95
CA ALA A 235 71.64 -9.77 -23.97
C ALA A 235 72.81 -10.75 -23.80
N ALA A 236 72.53 -12.05 -23.74
CA ALA A 236 73.55 -13.09 -23.67
C ALA A 236 74.48 -13.08 -24.91
N GLU A 237 73.92 -13.00 -26.12
CA GLU A 237 74.70 -12.89 -27.36
C GLU A 237 75.55 -11.62 -27.41
N ALA A 238 75.00 -10.48 -26.97
CA ALA A 238 75.74 -9.22 -26.90
C ALA A 238 76.91 -9.32 -25.91
N TYR A 239 76.69 -9.96 -24.76
CA TYR A 239 77.73 -10.18 -23.74
C TYR A 239 78.83 -11.11 -24.26
N GLU A 240 78.48 -12.18 -24.96
CA GLU A 240 79.48 -13.08 -25.56
C GLU A 240 80.32 -12.37 -26.63
N ARG A 241 79.70 -11.53 -27.47
CA ARG A 241 80.43 -10.69 -28.44
C ARG A 241 81.37 -9.72 -27.73
N PHE A 242 80.92 -9.11 -26.63
CA PHE A 242 81.74 -8.21 -25.84
C PHE A 242 82.96 -8.93 -25.24
N GLU A 243 82.78 -10.12 -24.66
CA GLU A 243 83.91 -10.92 -24.15
C GLU A 243 84.94 -11.24 -25.24
N ARG A 244 84.48 -11.61 -26.45
CA ARG A 244 85.39 -11.87 -27.58
C ARG A 244 86.19 -10.63 -27.96
N LEU A 245 85.54 -9.46 -28.02
CA LEU A 245 86.21 -8.19 -28.29
C LEU A 245 87.21 -7.82 -27.19
N GLN A 246 86.84 -8.04 -25.92
CA GLN A 246 87.72 -7.80 -24.78
C GLN A 246 88.99 -8.69 -24.87
N ARG A 247 88.85 -9.99 -25.15
CA ARG A 247 90.00 -10.88 -25.34
C ARG A 247 90.88 -10.45 -26.53
N GLN A 248 90.26 -10.00 -27.62
CA GLN A 248 91.01 -9.46 -28.75
C GLN A 248 91.81 -8.20 -28.35
N LEU A 249 91.20 -7.30 -27.59
CA LEU A 249 91.86 -6.10 -27.08
C LEU A 249 93.01 -6.45 -26.13
N GLU A 250 92.82 -7.41 -25.24
CA GLU A 250 93.87 -7.93 -24.35
C GLU A 250 95.05 -8.52 -25.14
N ASN A 251 94.77 -9.31 -26.19
CA ASN A 251 95.80 -9.85 -27.07
C ASN A 251 96.59 -8.76 -27.81
N VAL A 252 95.90 -7.75 -28.35
CA VAL A 252 96.55 -6.60 -29.00
C VAL A 252 97.38 -5.80 -28.00
N SER A 253 96.85 -5.55 -26.80
CA SER A 253 97.55 -4.88 -25.71
C SER A 253 98.82 -5.64 -25.30
N ALA A 254 98.72 -6.95 -25.10
CA ALA A 254 99.86 -7.81 -24.77
C ALA A 254 100.91 -7.82 -25.88
N PHE A 255 100.50 -7.83 -27.15
CA PHE A 255 101.40 -7.71 -28.30
C PHE A 255 102.14 -6.37 -28.28
N LEU A 256 101.44 -5.25 -28.07
CA LEU A 256 102.03 -3.91 -27.98
C LEU A 256 102.99 -3.80 -26.79
N GLN A 257 102.66 -4.35 -25.62
CA GLN A 257 103.56 -4.41 -24.47
C GLN A 257 104.83 -5.21 -24.76
N LYS A 258 104.70 -6.34 -25.47
CA LYS A 258 105.86 -7.16 -25.88
C LYS A 258 106.77 -6.41 -26.85
N LEU A 259 106.19 -5.63 -27.76
CA LEU A 259 106.90 -4.75 -28.70
C LEU A 259 107.64 -3.60 -27.98
N LEU A 260 107.02 -3.03 -26.94
CA LEU A 260 107.63 -2.02 -26.07
C LEU A 260 108.77 -2.60 -25.21
N MET A 261 108.66 -3.85 -24.75
CA MET A 261 109.71 -4.54 -24.00
C MET A 261 110.94 -4.89 -24.85
N THR A 262 110.77 -5.14 -26.16
CA THR A 262 111.90 -5.33 -27.09
C THR A 262 112.67 -4.04 -27.43
N ASN A 263 112.21 -2.88 -26.96
CA ASN A 263 112.78 -1.56 -27.32
C ASN A 263 113.35 -0.78 -26.12
N LYS A 264 113.67 -1.43 -24.99
CA LYS A 264 114.26 -0.75 -23.81
C LYS A 264 115.62 -1.29 -23.40
N LYS A 265 116.63 -0.41 -23.51
CA LYS A 265 117.92 -0.42 -22.75
C LYS A 265 117.63 0.03 -21.30
N PRO A 266 118.41 -0.38 -20.28
CA PRO A 266 118.00 -0.24 -18.89
C PRO A 266 118.46 1.09 -18.29
N GLU A 267 117.67 1.65 -17.36
CA GLU A 267 118.19 2.44 -16.24
C GLU A 267 117.17 2.57 -15.11
N SER A 268 117.73 2.71 -13.90
CA SER A 268 117.15 2.52 -12.56
C SER A 268 116.80 3.86 -11.86
N PRO A 269 116.71 3.95 -10.51
CA PRO A 269 115.47 4.06 -9.74
C PRO A 269 115.32 5.40 -8.98
N TYR A 270 114.10 5.82 -8.62
CA TYR A 270 113.77 6.69 -7.46
C TYR A 270 112.24 6.67 -7.31
N GLN A 271 111.64 5.95 -6.35
CA GLN A 271 111.42 6.24 -4.92
C GLN A 271 110.65 7.53 -4.57
N ARG A 272 109.43 7.30 -4.03
CA ARG A 272 108.94 7.74 -2.70
C ARG A 272 107.83 8.82 -2.67
N GLY A 273 106.72 8.45 -2.00
CA GLY A 273 105.74 9.33 -1.35
C GLY A 273 104.29 8.97 -1.72
N SER A 274 103.56 8.07 -1.06
CA SER A 274 102.94 8.19 0.29
C SER A 274 101.97 9.39 0.35
N LEU A 275 100.70 9.33 0.77
CA LEU A 275 99.93 8.42 1.63
C LEU A 275 98.43 8.84 1.58
N SER A 276 97.57 7.93 2.06
CA SER A 276 96.26 8.14 2.73
C SER A 276 95.12 8.74 1.92
N SER A 277 93.84 8.40 2.11
CA SER A 277 93.05 7.58 3.05
C SER A 277 91.64 7.59 2.45
N ASN A 278 90.96 6.45 2.33
CA ASN A 278 89.99 5.90 3.29
C ASN A 278 88.72 6.75 3.53
N GLU A 279 87.64 6.00 3.78
CA GLU A 279 86.29 6.42 4.18
C GLU A 279 85.36 6.87 3.03
N GLU A 280 84.06 6.59 3.00
CA GLU A 280 83.11 5.75 3.75
C GLU A 280 81.82 5.82 2.89
N SER A 281 81.19 4.69 2.57
CA SER A 281 80.06 4.09 3.29
C SER A 281 78.76 4.92 3.32
N SER A 282 77.67 4.19 3.05
CA SER A 282 76.35 4.31 3.68
C SER A 282 75.36 5.38 3.19
N SER A 283 74.16 4.84 2.88
CA SER A 283 72.81 5.39 3.12
C SER A 283 72.47 6.75 2.50
N GLY A 284 71.42 6.90 1.72
CA GLY A 284 70.12 6.28 1.87
C GLY A 284 69.07 7.36 1.67
N ASP A 285 67.93 6.91 1.16
CA ASP A 285 66.61 7.50 1.32
C ASP A 285 66.21 8.85 0.69
N ARG A 286 65.01 8.73 0.10
CA ARG A 286 63.94 9.72 -0.03
C ARG A 286 64.03 10.74 -1.14
N ALA A 287 63.31 10.43 -2.22
CA ALA A 287 62.28 11.34 -2.70
C ALA A 287 60.92 10.86 -2.16
N LYS A 288 60.37 11.59 -1.18
CA LYS A 288 59.02 11.43 -0.64
C LYS A 288 58.02 12.11 -1.58
N SER A 289 56.82 11.53 -1.66
CA SER A 289 55.57 12.07 -2.20
C SER A 289 55.29 13.52 -1.80
N PRO A 290 54.28 14.12 -2.43
CA PRO A 290 53.08 14.32 -1.62
C PRO A 290 51.78 13.89 -2.33
N ASP A 291 50.89 13.33 -1.52
CA ASP A 291 49.46 13.26 -1.79
C ASP A 291 48.83 14.67 -1.88
N SER A 292 47.63 14.69 -2.44
CA SER A 292 46.48 15.53 -2.06
C SER A 292 46.12 16.71 -2.98
N PHE A 293 45.16 16.46 -3.86
CA PHE A 293 44.03 17.36 -4.21
C PHE A 293 42.88 16.40 -4.59
N SER A 294 41.91 16.07 -3.74
CA SER A 294 40.79 16.89 -3.24
C SER A 294 40.10 17.72 -4.33
N SER A 295 39.17 17.07 -5.03
CA SER A 295 38.13 17.69 -5.86
C SER A 295 36.84 16.88 -5.75
N ASP A 296 36.25 16.80 -4.56
CA ASP A 296 34.83 16.47 -4.40
C ASP A 296 34.04 17.79 -4.49
N VAL A 297 33.51 18.09 -5.68
CA VAL A 297 32.35 18.96 -5.86
C VAL A 297 31.60 18.51 -7.11
N CYS A 298 30.45 17.85 -6.93
CA CYS A 298 29.17 18.28 -7.50
C CYS A 298 28.07 17.23 -7.20
N ASP A 299 27.12 17.66 -6.38
CA ASP A 299 25.68 17.52 -6.59
C ASP A 299 25.09 16.14 -6.92
N ALA A 300 24.43 15.55 -5.92
CA ALA A 300 23.05 15.12 -6.12
C ALA A 300 22.28 15.13 -4.80
N GLN A 301 21.34 16.07 -4.74
CA GLN A 301 20.28 16.21 -3.76
C GLN A 301 19.67 14.86 -3.34
N GLN A 302 19.64 14.61 -2.03
CA GLN A 302 18.61 13.77 -1.43
C GLN A 302 17.24 14.43 -1.65
N LYS A 303 16.61 14.15 -2.79
CA LYS A 303 15.17 14.31 -2.95
C LYS A 303 14.50 13.17 -2.20
N ARG A 304 13.99 13.49 -1.01
CA ARG A 304 12.93 12.74 -0.35
C ARG A 304 11.83 12.48 -1.38
N PHE A 305 11.56 11.20 -1.66
CA PHE A 305 10.35 10.82 -2.36
C PHE A 305 9.16 11.18 -1.47
N SER A 306 8.52 12.29 -1.79
CA SER A 306 7.17 12.59 -1.35
C SER A 306 6.24 11.54 -1.95
N SER A 307 5.64 10.74 -1.07
CA SER A 307 4.54 9.84 -1.39
C SER A 307 3.39 10.62 -2.04
N PRO A 308 2.81 10.18 -3.16
CA PRO A 308 1.56 10.76 -3.63
C PRO A 308 0.43 10.25 -2.75
N PHE A 309 -0.19 11.18 -2.03
CA PHE A 309 -1.52 11.00 -1.46
C PHE A 309 -2.51 10.75 -2.59
N ILE A 310 -3.07 9.54 -2.66
CA ILE A 310 -4.35 9.32 -3.34
C ILE A 310 -5.43 9.68 -2.31
N ARG A 311 -6.14 10.80 -2.57
CA ARG A 311 -7.43 11.06 -1.93
C ARG A 311 -8.47 10.20 -2.62
N LEU A 312 -9.13 9.35 -1.84
CA LEU A 312 -10.45 8.79 -2.16
C LEU A 312 -11.52 9.83 -1.87
#